data_AF-A0A953ETJ7-F1
#
_entry.id   AF-A0A953ETJ7-F1
#
_cell.length_a   1.000
_cell.length_b   1.000
_cell.length_c   1.000
_cell.angle_alpha   90.00
_cell.angle_beta   90.00
_cell.angle_gamma   90.00
#
_symmetry.space_group_name_H-M   'P 1'
#
loop_
_entity.id
_entity.type
_entity.pdbx_description
1 polymer ?
#
loop_
_entity_poly.entity_id
_entity_poly.type
_entity_poly.pdbx_seq_one_letter_code
_entity_poly.pdbx_strand_id
1 'polypeptide(L)'
;MRRLTGATTMSVSDTTSKKRDMTEGLNRSHGSFELVVSPVLLGLLGWWLDSKLDTTPAFVVGLAVFGVVGAAVKQYYTYKMQMQLTREAQLVASTEKAARNAEARDARLAERAELERTLAAHLEEAEQRATELV
;
A
#
# COMPACT_ATOMS: atom_id res chain seq x y z
N MET A 1 -19.70 31.46 35.07
CA MET A 1 -20.08 30.03 34.99
C MET A 1 -19.91 29.54 33.55
N ARG A 2 -18.84 28.80 33.23
CA ARG A 2 -18.60 28.23 31.89
C ARG A 2 -18.74 26.71 32.00
N ARG A 3 -19.72 26.15 31.30
CA ARG A 3 -20.11 24.73 31.40
C ARG A 3 -19.05 23.82 30.75
N LEU A 4 -18.70 22.77 31.48
CA LEU A 4 -18.12 21.52 31.00
C LEU A 4 -19.23 20.72 30.32
N THR A 5 -19.05 20.28 29.07
CA THR A 5 -19.72 19.06 28.59
C THR A 5 -18.92 18.44 27.45
N GLY A 6 -18.23 17.36 27.77
CA GLY A 6 -17.82 16.38 26.77
C GLY A 6 -19.04 15.59 26.30
N ALA A 7 -19.11 15.33 25.00
CA ALA A 7 -19.87 14.23 24.44
C ALA A 7 -19.07 13.74 23.24
N THR A 8 -18.19 12.79 23.52
CA THR A 8 -17.51 11.92 22.57
C THR A 8 -18.54 11.30 21.61
N THR A 9 -18.72 11.89 20.44
CA THR A 9 -19.36 11.22 19.31
C THR A 9 -18.35 10.24 18.71
N MET A 10 -18.20 9.07 19.33
CA MET A 10 -17.45 7.98 18.71
C MET A 10 -18.28 7.52 17.49
N SER A 11 -17.76 7.86 16.32
CA SER A 11 -18.44 7.75 15.05
C SER A 11 -18.71 6.28 14.70
N VAL A 12 -19.96 5.93 14.39
CA VAL A 12 -20.39 4.62 13.88
C VAL A 12 -19.61 4.22 12.60
N SER A 13 -18.94 5.17 11.96
CA SER A 13 -18.01 4.96 10.84
C SER A 13 -16.80 4.07 11.20
N ASP A 14 -16.27 4.17 12.42
CA ASP A 14 -15.01 3.49 12.81
C ASP A 14 -15.17 1.98 12.93
N THR A 15 -16.30 1.51 13.46
CA THR A 15 -16.59 0.07 13.60
C THR A 15 -16.83 -0.60 12.25
N THR A 16 -17.38 0.13 11.27
CA THR A 16 -17.65 -0.38 9.92
C THR A 16 -16.40 -0.41 9.05
N SER A 17 -15.45 0.52 9.24
CA SER A 17 -14.14 0.48 8.58
C SER A 17 -13.29 -0.67 9.09
N LYS A 18 -13.21 -0.85 10.42
CA LYS A 18 -12.41 -1.91 11.05
C LYS A 18 -12.85 -3.32 10.65
N LYS A 19 -14.15 -3.56 10.44
CA LYS A 19 -14.67 -4.85 9.95
C LYS A 19 -14.28 -5.14 8.50
N ARG A 20 -14.21 -4.12 7.63
CA ARG A 20 -13.83 -4.28 6.22
C ARG A 20 -12.34 -4.59 6.09
N ASP A 21 -11.49 -3.84 6.79
CA ASP A 21 -10.05 -4.11 6.86
C ASP A 21 -9.75 -5.51 7.42
N MET A 22 -10.52 -5.96 8.42
CA MET A 22 -10.33 -7.27 9.03
C MET A 22 -10.78 -8.42 8.10
N THR A 23 -11.85 -8.21 7.34
CA THR A 23 -12.33 -9.19 6.34
C THR A 23 -11.39 -9.26 5.12
N GLU A 24 -10.88 -8.13 4.65
CA GLU A 24 -9.86 -8.08 3.59
C GLU A 24 -8.53 -8.70 4.05
N GLY A 25 -8.11 -8.45 5.29
CA GLY A 25 -6.91 -9.05 5.88
C GLY A 25 -7.00 -10.57 5.99
N LEU A 26 -8.17 -11.10 6.39
CA LEU A 26 -8.40 -12.56 6.41
C LEU A 26 -8.29 -13.17 5.01
N ASN A 27 -8.89 -12.53 4.00
CA ASN A 27 -8.88 -13.02 2.62
C ASN A 27 -7.46 -13.02 2.00
N ARG A 28 -6.59 -12.11 2.43
CA ARG A 28 -5.20 -12.01 1.93
C ARG A 28 -4.25 -13.05 2.52
N SER A 29 -4.58 -13.63 3.69
CA SER A 29 -3.69 -14.53 4.45
C SER A 29 -3.75 -16.02 4.04
N HIS A 30 -4.62 -16.42 3.10
CA HIS A 30 -4.78 -17.82 2.70
C HIS A 30 -3.54 -18.48 2.06
N GLY A 31 -2.54 -17.69 1.63
CA GLY A 31 -1.36 -18.21 0.92
C GLY A 31 -0.47 -19.16 1.72
N SER A 32 -0.51 -19.13 3.06
CA SER A 32 0.40 -19.94 3.89
C SER A 32 0.03 -21.43 3.93
N PHE A 33 -1.26 -21.75 3.82
CA PHE A 33 -1.71 -23.15 3.85
C PHE A 33 -1.34 -23.90 2.56
N GLU A 34 -1.36 -23.23 1.41
CA GLU A 34 -1.01 -23.87 0.13
C GLU A 34 0.43 -24.39 0.10
N LEU A 35 1.36 -23.76 0.83
CA LEU A 35 2.76 -24.19 0.87
C LEU A 35 2.95 -25.58 1.48
N VAL A 36 2.04 -25.98 2.36
CA VAL A 36 2.13 -27.24 3.11
C VAL A 36 1.15 -28.27 2.55
N VAL A 37 -0.01 -27.84 2.06
CA VAL A 37 -1.04 -28.75 1.53
C VAL A 37 -0.53 -29.55 0.34
N SER A 38 0.15 -28.92 -0.64
CA SER A 38 0.68 -29.62 -1.81
C SER A 38 1.69 -30.73 -1.46
N PRO A 39 2.76 -30.47 -0.68
CA PRO A 39 3.70 -31.52 -0.28
C PRO A 39 3.09 -32.59 0.62
N VAL A 40 2.14 -32.23 1.50
CA VAL A 40 1.45 -33.23 2.34
C VAL A 40 0.61 -34.17 1.49
N LEU A 41 -0.17 -33.65 0.53
CA LEU A 41 -0.98 -34.49 -0.38
C LEU A 41 -0.11 -35.41 -1.23
N LEU A 42 1.00 -34.89 -1.75
CA LEU A 42 1.97 -35.67 -2.52
C LEU A 42 2.66 -36.75 -1.68
N GLY A 43 3.03 -36.44 -0.43
CA GLY A 43 3.57 -37.42 0.51
C GLY A 43 2.57 -38.52 0.87
N LEU A 44 1.30 -38.18 1.09
CA LEU A 44 0.21 -39.14 1.32
C LEU A 44 -0.01 -40.05 0.10
N LEU A 45 0.05 -39.48 -1.11
CA LEU A 45 -0.04 -40.25 -2.36
C LEU A 45 1.16 -41.20 -2.50
N GLY A 46 2.36 -40.76 -2.14
CA GLY A 46 3.56 -41.60 -2.12
C GLY A 46 3.44 -42.74 -1.12
N TRP A 47 2.86 -42.48 0.05
CA TRP A 47 2.67 -43.50 1.09
C TRP A 47 1.69 -44.57 0.65
N TRP A 48 0.61 -44.16 -0.02
CA TRP A 48 -0.35 -45.08 -0.62
C TRP A 48 0.29 -45.95 -1.71
N LEU A 49 1.19 -45.37 -2.51
CA LEU A 49 1.87 -46.07 -3.59
C LEU A 49 2.93 -47.05 -3.06
N ASP A 50 3.75 -46.61 -2.10
CA ASP A 50 4.73 -47.46 -1.41
C ASP A 50 4.04 -48.65 -0.72
N SER A 51 2.86 -48.43 -0.11
CA SER A 51 2.06 -49.50 0.52
C SER A 51 1.48 -50.52 -0.47
N LYS A 52 1.34 -50.17 -1.76
CA LYS A 52 0.84 -51.07 -2.81
C LYS A 52 1.96 -51.84 -3.51
N LEU A 53 3.15 -51.27 -3.57
CA LEU A 53 4.29 -51.82 -4.32
C LEU A 53 5.32 -52.50 -3.42
N ASP A 54 5.09 -52.53 -2.11
CA ASP A 54 6.00 -53.06 -1.08
C ASP A 54 7.42 -52.46 -1.18
N THR A 55 7.49 -51.22 -1.70
CA THR A 55 8.72 -50.47 -1.82
C THR A 55 9.03 -49.80 -0.49
N THR A 56 10.31 -49.80 -0.09
CA THR A 56 10.82 -48.84 0.91
C THR A 56 10.35 -47.43 0.57
N PRO A 57 10.21 -46.48 1.53
CA PRO A 57 9.40 -45.25 1.41
C PRO A 57 10.01 -44.19 0.44
N ALA A 58 10.29 -44.60 -0.78
CA ALA A 58 10.98 -43.85 -1.80
C ALA A 58 9.99 -42.93 -2.54
N PHE A 59 8.76 -43.38 -2.79
CA PHE A 59 7.74 -42.53 -3.40
C PHE A 59 7.26 -41.45 -2.44
N VAL A 60 7.11 -41.75 -1.14
CA VAL A 60 6.84 -40.73 -0.11
C VAL A 60 7.89 -39.62 -0.16
N VAL A 61 9.17 -39.98 -0.08
CA VAL A 61 10.27 -39.00 -0.04
C VAL A 61 10.34 -38.22 -1.34
N GLY A 62 10.29 -38.90 -2.48
CA GLY A 62 10.35 -38.27 -3.79
C GLY A 62 9.20 -37.28 -4.03
N LEU A 63 7.96 -37.70 -3.75
CA LEU A 63 6.78 -36.85 -3.94
C LEU A 63 6.70 -35.72 -2.92
N ALA A 64 7.11 -35.94 -1.67
CA ALA A 64 7.19 -34.89 -0.66
C ALA A 64 8.19 -33.80 -1.08
N VAL A 65 9.41 -34.18 -1.50
CA VAL A 65 10.43 -33.24 -2.01
C VAL A 65 9.90 -32.50 -3.23
N PHE A 66 9.29 -33.21 -4.18
CA PHE A 66 8.69 -32.61 -5.36
C PHE A 66 7.61 -31.58 -5.00
N GLY A 67 6.76 -31.89 -4.02
CA GLY A 67 5.73 -30.98 -3.53
C GLY A 67 6.30 -29.73 -2.87
N VAL A 68 7.38 -29.85 -2.10
CA VAL A 68 8.07 -28.70 -1.48
C VAL A 68 8.68 -27.81 -2.55
N VAL A 69 9.36 -28.39 -3.54
CA VAL A 69 9.95 -27.64 -4.66
C VAL A 69 8.86 -26.93 -5.47
N GLY A 70 7.77 -27.62 -5.79
CA GLY A 70 6.63 -27.02 -6.49
C GLY A 70 6.01 -25.85 -5.73
N ALA A 71 5.79 -26.00 -4.42
CA ALA A 71 5.29 -24.93 -3.55
C ALA A 71 6.25 -23.73 -3.51
N ALA A 72 7.56 -23.98 -3.40
CA ALA A 72 8.58 -22.92 -3.40
C ALA A 72 8.62 -22.16 -4.74
N VAL A 73 8.56 -22.87 -5.87
CA VAL A 73 8.50 -22.26 -7.21
C VAL A 73 7.25 -21.40 -7.35
N LYS A 74 6.08 -21.93 -6.98
CA LYS A 74 4.81 -21.17 -7.01
C LYS A 74 4.95 -19.89 -6.19
N GLN A 75 5.43 -20.00 -4.95
CA GLN A 75 5.58 -18.87 -4.04
C GLN A 75 6.52 -17.80 -4.61
N TYR A 76 7.63 -18.21 -5.21
CA TYR A 76 8.58 -17.31 -5.85
C TYR A 76 7.93 -16.50 -6.98
N TYR A 77 7.18 -17.16 -7.86
CA TYR A 77 6.49 -16.48 -8.96
C TYR A 77 5.34 -15.60 -8.49
N THR A 78 4.53 -16.06 -7.53
CA THR A 78 3.45 -15.26 -6.93
C THR A 78 4.02 -13.98 -6.32
N TYR A 79 5.12 -14.07 -5.58
CA TYR A 79 5.78 -12.90 -5.00
C TYR A 79 6.26 -11.91 -6.07
N LYS A 80 6.92 -12.42 -7.13
CA LYS A 80 7.41 -11.59 -8.23
C LYS A 80 6.26 -10.86 -8.96
N MET A 81 5.14 -11.53 -9.19
CA MET A 81 3.97 -10.93 -9.85
C MET A 81 3.34 -9.82 -9.00
N GLN A 82 3.23 -10.01 -7.69
CA GLN A 82 2.73 -9.00 -6.76
C GLN A 82 3.60 -7.73 -6.74
N MET A 83 4.92 -7.89 -6.86
CA MET A 83 5.85 -6.76 -6.96
C MET A 83 5.68 -5.95 -8.24
N GLN A 84 5.38 -6.61 -9.37
CA GLN A 84 5.18 -5.91 -10.65
C GLN A 84 3.92 -5.05 -10.63
N LEU A 85 2.80 -5.62 -10.17
CA LEU A 85 1.54 -4.89 -10.02
C LEU A 85 1.67 -3.68 -9.09
N THR A 86 2.41 -3.85 -8.00
CA THR A 86 2.63 -2.76 -7.04
C THR A 86 3.49 -1.63 -7.63
N ARG A 87 4.51 -1.95 -8.45
CA ARG A 87 5.33 -0.93 -9.13
C ARG A 87 4.53 -0.11 -10.11
N GLU A 88 3.70 -0.75 -10.94
CA GLU A 88 2.88 -0.06 -11.93
C GLU A 88 1.91 0.91 -11.26
N ALA A 89 1.24 0.48 -10.19
CA ALA A 89 0.38 1.35 -9.40
C ALA A 89 1.13 2.53 -8.75
N GLN A 90 2.35 2.30 -8.26
CA GLN A 90 3.19 3.35 -7.67
C GLN A 90 3.67 4.36 -8.72
N LEU A 91 3.97 3.92 -9.94
CA LEU A 91 4.39 4.81 -11.02
C LEU A 91 3.27 5.78 -11.38
N VAL A 92 2.04 5.29 -11.58
CA VAL A 92 0.86 6.15 -11.84
C VAL A 92 0.59 7.10 -10.67
N ALA A 93 0.65 6.61 -9.43
CA ALA A 93 0.48 7.47 -8.27
C ALA A 93 1.59 8.53 -8.14
N SER A 94 2.82 8.22 -8.57
CA SER A 94 3.95 9.14 -8.54
C SER A 94 3.84 10.24 -9.60
N THR A 95 3.35 9.92 -10.80
CA THR A 95 3.15 10.90 -11.86
C THR A 95 2.00 11.86 -11.53
N GLU A 96 0.90 11.36 -10.96
CA GLU A 96 -0.19 12.20 -10.48
C GLU A 96 0.24 13.15 -9.35
N LYS A 97 1.08 12.66 -8.42
CA LYS A 97 1.63 13.50 -7.35
C LYS A 97 2.60 14.54 -7.89
N ALA A 98 3.43 14.17 -8.88
CA ALA A 98 4.35 15.10 -9.53
C ALA A 98 3.59 16.22 -10.27
N ALA A 99 2.51 15.89 -10.99
CA ALA A 99 1.65 16.86 -11.66
C ALA A 99 0.99 17.82 -10.66
N ARG A 100 0.35 17.30 -9.60
CA ARG A 100 -0.24 18.15 -8.53
C ARG A 100 0.79 19.06 -7.86
N ASN A 101 1.99 18.55 -7.62
CA ASN A 101 3.06 19.37 -7.04
C ASN A 101 3.54 20.46 -8.00
N ALA A 102 3.53 20.22 -9.32
CA ALA A 102 3.85 21.25 -10.30
C ALA A 102 2.79 22.35 -10.31
N GLU A 103 1.50 21.99 -10.38
CA GLU A 103 0.38 22.95 -10.32
C GLU A 103 0.41 23.79 -9.05
N ALA A 104 0.66 23.17 -7.89
CA ALA A 104 0.76 23.87 -6.62
C ALA A 104 1.97 24.82 -6.57
N ARG A 105 3.06 24.51 -7.28
CA ARG A 105 4.22 25.40 -7.39
C ARG A 105 3.90 26.60 -8.28
N ASP A 106 3.23 26.38 -9.40
CA ASP A 106 2.85 27.46 -10.32
C ASP A 106 1.87 28.44 -9.65
N ALA A 107 0.89 27.93 -8.90
CA ALA A 107 -0.02 28.77 -8.11
C ALA A 107 0.72 29.63 -7.06
N ARG A 108 1.71 29.06 -6.36
CA ARG A 108 2.52 29.80 -5.37
C ARG A 108 3.40 30.86 -6.02
N LEU A 109 3.88 30.61 -7.24
CA LEU A 109 4.65 31.60 -7.99
C LEU A 109 3.77 32.77 -8.46
N ALA A 110 2.54 32.48 -8.89
CA ALA A 110 1.57 33.53 -9.22
C ALA A 110 1.23 34.39 -7.99
N GLU A 111 0.94 33.76 -6.85
CA GLU A 111 0.68 34.45 -5.59
C GLU A 111 1.87 35.33 -5.16
N ARG A 112 3.10 34.82 -5.26
CA ARG A 112 4.30 35.61 -4.98
C ARG A 112 4.44 36.81 -5.90
N ALA A 113 4.15 36.67 -7.18
CA ALA A 113 4.23 37.79 -8.13
C ALA A 113 3.20 38.87 -7.81
N GLU A 114 2.00 38.51 -7.34
CA GLU A 114 1.00 39.47 -6.87
C GLU A 114 1.44 40.18 -5.60
N LEU A 115 2.02 39.45 -4.64
CA LEU A 115 2.59 40.03 -3.43
C LEU A 115 3.73 41.02 -3.74
N GLU A 116 4.60 40.70 -4.71
CA GLU A 116 5.67 41.60 -5.12
C GLU A 116 5.14 42.88 -5.79
N ARG A 117 4.09 42.78 -6.60
CA ARG A 117 3.44 43.95 -7.23
C ARG A 117 2.77 44.86 -6.20
N THR A 118 2.03 44.28 -5.26
CA THR A 118 1.37 45.04 -4.20
C THR A 118 2.38 45.70 -3.26
N LEU A 119 3.47 44.99 -2.94
CA LEU A 119 4.56 45.56 -2.15
C LEU A 119 5.25 46.73 -2.87
N ALA A 120 5.50 46.61 -4.17
CA ALA A 120 6.05 47.70 -4.98
C ALA A 120 5.14 48.94 -4.99
N ALA A 121 3.83 48.75 -5.19
CA ALA A 121 2.86 49.85 -5.17
C ALA A 121 2.83 50.57 -3.81
N HIS A 122 2.83 49.82 -2.70
CA HIS A 122 2.87 50.42 -1.36
C HIS A 122 4.17 51.17 -1.05
N LEU A 123 5.30 50.73 -1.61
CA LEU A 123 6.57 51.44 -1.49
C LEU A 123 6.53 52.77 -2.26
N GLU A 124 6.01 52.78 -3.49
CA GLU A 124 5.82 54.02 -4.26
C GLU A 124 4.91 55.02 -3.55
N GLU A 125 3.79 54.54 -2.97
CA GLU A 125 2.90 55.37 -2.16
C GLU A 125 3.61 55.96 -0.93
N ALA A 126 4.47 55.19 -0.28
CA ALA A 126 5.23 55.64 0.89
C ALA A 126 6.27 56.71 0.51
N GLU A 127 6.95 56.57 -0.63
CA GLU A 127 7.90 57.56 -1.14
C GLU A 127 7.20 58.88 -1.52
N GLN A 128 6.03 58.80 -2.17
CA GLN A 128 5.24 59.99 -2.52
C GLN A 128 4.79 60.76 -1.26
N ARG A 129 4.28 60.05 -0.25
CA ARG A 129 3.90 60.66 1.04
C ARG A 129 5.09 61.29 1.77
N ALA A 130 6.27 60.67 1.70
CA ALA A 130 7.47 61.23 2.30
C ALA A 130 7.92 62.52 1.59
N THR A 131 7.72 62.60 0.27
CA THR A 131 8.08 63.77 -0.55
C THR A 131 7.12 64.95 -0.32
N GLU A 132 5.82 64.71 -0.08
CA GLU A 132 4.86 65.76 0.26
C GLU A 132 5.08 66.40 1.65
N LEU A 133 5.85 65.76 2.53
CA LEU A 133 6.11 66.20 3.90
C LEU A 133 7.42 67.02 4.05
N VAL A 134 8.20 67.19 2.99
CA VAL A 134 9.46 67.96 2.93
C VAL A 134 9.26 69.29 2.22
#